data_AF-A0A7D9D3N6-F1
#
_entry.id   AF-A0A7D9D3N6-F1
#
_cell.length_a   1.000
_cell.length_b   1.000
_cell.length_c   1.000
_cell.angle_alpha   90.00
_cell.angle_beta   90.00
_cell.angle_gamma   90.00
#
_symmetry.space_group_name_H-M   'P 1'
#
loop_
_entity.id
_entity.type
_entity.pdbx_description
1 polymer ?
#
loop_
_entity_poly.entity_id
_entity_poly.type
_entity_poly.pdbx_seq_one_letter_code
_entity_poly.pdbx_strand_id
1 'polypeptide(L)' 'MNKALAFKLASEGVVTREDLAELATDDLLEINEMDQEEAGALIMKARAHWFEAEQQA' A
#
# COMPACT_ATOMS: atom_id res chain seq x y z
N MET A 1 -6.61 5.15 4.27
CA MET A 1 -5.86 6.02 3.33
C MET A 1 -6.55 7.37 3.22
N ASN A 2 -5.81 8.47 3.35
CA ASN A 2 -6.35 9.83 3.18
C ASN A 2 -6.06 10.36 1.75
N LYS A 3 -6.73 11.45 1.33
CA LYS A 3 -6.58 11.99 -0.03
C LYS A 3 -5.16 12.52 -0.32
N ALA A 4 -4.50 13.13 0.67
CA ALA A 4 -3.16 13.70 0.49
C ALA A 4 -2.13 12.61 0.15
N LEU A 5 -2.16 11.51 0.89
CA LEU A 5 -1.32 10.33 0.63
C LEU A 5 -1.63 9.73 -0.74
N ALA A 6 -2.90 9.70 -1.16
CA ALA A 6 -3.25 9.18 -2.48
C ALA A 6 -2.66 10.01 -3.62
N PHE A 7 -2.67 11.35 -3.50
CA PHE A 7 -2.00 12.20 -4.49
C PHE A 7 -0.48 12.05 -4.48
N LYS A 8 0.13 11.85 -3.31
CA LYS A 8 1.58 11.63 -3.18
C LYS A 8 2.01 10.29 -3.78
N LEU A 9 1.26 9.23 -3.54
CA LEU A 9 1.47 7.94 -4.19
C LEU A 9 1.31 8.05 -5.71
N ALA A 10 0.28 8.75 -6.17
CA ALA A 10 0.06 8.95 -7.61
C ALA A 10 1.19 9.74 -8.28
N SER A 11 1.84 10.68 -7.59
CA SER A 11 3.01 11.39 -8.15
C SER A 11 4.24 10.49 -8.29
N GLU A 12 4.33 9.44 -7.48
CA GLU A 12 5.38 8.41 -7.55
C GLU A 12 4.99 7.22 -8.47
N GLY A 13 3.88 7.33 -9.20
CA GLY A 13 3.41 6.31 -10.14
C GLY A 13 2.56 5.19 -9.53
N VAL A 14 2.27 5.25 -8.23
CA VAL A 14 1.43 4.29 -7.51
C VAL A 14 -0.02 4.75 -7.60
N VAL A 15 -0.73 4.29 -8.63
CA VAL A 15 -2.08 4.77 -9.00
C VAL A 15 -3.16 3.71 -8.85
N THR A 16 -2.78 2.44 -8.76
CA THR A 16 -3.67 1.30 -8.54
C THR A 16 -3.47 0.65 -7.19
N ARG A 17 -4.43 -0.21 -6.79
CA ARG A 17 -4.28 -1.04 -5.59
C ARG A 17 -3.13 -2.05 -5.75
N GLU A 18 -2.91 -2.58 -6.94
CA GLU A 18 -1.82 -3.54 -7.20
C GLU A 18 -0.47 -2.86 -7.04
N ASP A 19 -0.30 -1.64 -7.57
CA ASP A 19 0.92 -0.86 -7.42
C ASP A 19 1.26 -0.67 -5.92
N LEU A 20 0.25 -0.37 -5.11
CA LEU A 20 0.40 -0.25 -3.65
C LEU A 20 0.69 -1.60 -2.97
N ALA A 21 0.11 -2.69 -3.46
CA ALA A 21 0.36 -4.03 -2.94
C ALA A 21 1.79 -4.52 -3.24
N GLU A 22 2.39 -4.04 -4.33
CA GLU A 22 3.77 -4.35 -4.72
C GLU A 22 4.83 -3.58 -3.92
N LEU A 23 4.48 -2.45 -3.30
CA LEU A 23 5.43 -1.66 -2.49
C LEU A 23 5.97 -2.43 -1.27
N ALA A 24 7.23 -2.15 -0.91
CA ALA A 24 7.74 -2.45 0.41
C ALA A 24 7.29 -1.37 1.43
N THR A 25 7.27 -1.74 2.72
CA THR A 25 6.96 -0.79 3.80
C THR A 25 7.96 0.37 3.83
N ASP A 26 9.25 0.08 3.60
CA ASP A 26 10.30 1.08 3.59
C ASP A 26 10.12 2.08 2.43
N ASP A 27 9.74 1.61 1.23
CA ASP A 27 9.44 2.48 0.08
C ASP A 27 8.28 3.44 0.40
N LEU A 28 7.22 2.94 1.05
CA LEU A 28 6.08 3.78 1.46
C LEU A 28 6.48 4.83 2.49
N LEU A 29 7.41 4.51 3.40
CA LEU A 29 7.95 5.44 4.38
C LEU A 29 8.85 6.51 3.73
N GLU A 30 9.58 6.19 2.67
CA GLU A 30 10.31 7.17 1.87
C GLU A 30 9.35 8.13 1.16
N ILE A 31 8.23 7.61 0.64
CA ILE A 31 7.22 8.45 -0.01
C ILE A 31 6.52 9.33 1.02
N ASN A 32 6.15 8.83 2.20
CA ASN A 32 5.47 9.64 3.21
C ASN A 32 5.89 9.25 4.62
N GLU A 33 6.41 10.22 5.37
CA GLU A 33 6.65 10.09 6.81
C GLU A 33 5.36 9.74 7.55
N MET A 34 5.25 8.48 7.95
CA MET A 34 4.17 7.92 8.76
C MET A 34 4.73 6.83 9.66
N ASP A 35 3.89 6.23 10.50
CA ASP A 35 4.31 5.11 11.33
C ASP A 35 4.53 3.82 10.51
N GLN A 36 5.54 3.04 10.86
CA GLN A 36 5.89 1.80 10.16
C GLN A 36 4.77 0.74 10.23
N GLU A 37 4.06 0.67 11.36
CA GLU A 37 2.91 -0.23 11.53
C GLU A 37 1.75 0.21 10.63
N GLU A 38 1.48 1.53 10.54
CA GLU A 38 0.46 2.08 9.64
C GLU A 38 0.78 1.80 8.16
N ALA A 39 2.03 2.02 7.76
CA ALA A 39 2.51 1.73 6.40
C ALA A 39 2.35 0.22 6.07
N GLY A 40 2.80 -0.65 6.98
CA GLY A 40 2.65 -2.09 6.83
C GLY A 40 1.19 -2.54 6.74
N ALA A 41 0.32 -2.00 7.61
CA ALA A 41 -1.10 -2.30 7.59
C ALA A 41 -1.78 -1.84 6.28
N LEU A 42 -1.37 -0.70 5.73
CA LEU A 42 -1.91 -0.19 4.46
C LEU A 42 -1.53 -1.11 3.29
N ILE A 43 -0.27 -1.55 3.21
CA ILE A 43 0.22 -2.48 2.18
C ILE A 43 -0.44 -3.85 2.35
N MET A 44 -0.54 -4.38 3.57
CA MET A 44 -1.20 -5.66 3.83
C MET A 44 -2.69 -5.62 3.45
N LYS A 45 -3.37 -4.49 3.71
CA LYS A 45 -4.74 -4.28 3.24
C LYS A 45 -4.82 -4.23 1.71
N ALA A 46 -3.83 -3.65 1.05
CA ALA A 46 -3.76 -3.66 -0.40
C ALA A 46 -3.51 -5.07 -0.96
N ARG A 47 -2.75 -5.93 -0.26
CA ARG A 47 -2.49 -7.34 -0.62
C ARG A 47 -3.62 -8.31 -0.26
N ALA A 48 -4.65 -7.88 0.48
CA ALA A 48 -5.68 -8.77 1.00
C ALA A 48 -6.31 -9.67 -0.09
N HIS A 49 -6.52 -9.13 -1.30
CA HIS A 49 -7.10 -9.90 -2.41
C HIS A 49 -6.16 -10.96 -2.99
N TRP A 50 -4.84 -10.86 -2.80
CA TRP A 50 -3.92 -11.96 -3.15
C TRP A 50 -4.17 -13.19 -2.27
N PHE A 51 -4.56 -12.96 -1.01
CA PHE A 51 -4.84 -14.01 -0.03
C PHE A 51 -6.31 -14.47 -0.03
N GLU A 52 -7.23 -13.69 -0.62
CA GLU A 52 -8.62 -14.12 -0.82
C GLU A 52 -8.71 -15.36 -1.74
N ALA A 53 -7.74 -15.56 -2.64
CA ALA A 53 -7.64 -16.76 -3.46
C ALA A 53 -7.18 -18.01 -2.68
N GLU A 54 -6.39 -17.84 -1.62
CA GLU A 54 -5.93 -18.95 -0.76
C GLU A 54 -7.01 -19.46 0.21
N GLN A 55 -7.98 -18.62 0.58
CA GLN A 55 -9.08 -19.02 1.48
C GLN A 55 -10.23 -19.74 0.77
N GLN A 56 -10.20 -19.85 -0.56
CA GLN A 56 -11.19 -20.58 -1.36
C GLN A 56 -10.68 -21.94 -1.88
N ALA A 57 -9.51 -22.41 -1.41
CA ALA A 57 -8.93 -23.71 -1.76
C ALA A 57 -9.19 -24.78 -0.68
#